data_AF-A0A9D4Q9J6-F1
#
_entry.id   AF-A0A9D4Q9J6-F1
#
_cell.length_a   1.000
_cell.length_b   1.000
_cell.length_c   1.000
_cell.angle_alpha   90.00
_cell.angle_beta   90.00
_cell.angle_gamma   90.00
#
_symmetry.space_group_name_H-M   'P 1'
#
loop_
_entity.id
_entity.type
_entity.pdbx_description
1 polymer ?
#
loop_
_entity_poly.entity_id
_entity_poly.type
_entity_poly.pdbx_seq_one_letter_code
_entity_poly.pdbx_strand_id
1 'polypeptide(L)'
;METLKLKRKAERSHLTRLLNDIEAALAHESVTEVQLCIFNERLNQLHTDLRATYSDIVPLLSTTEAGTEFERVVDYNDRAKATSTKLKHRLRQFQESQNHALPTTPTDPYNARTSLPSSF
;
A
#
# COMPACT_ATOMS: atom_id res chain seq x y z
N MET A 1 -12.24 27.81 13.61
CA MET A 1 -12.89 26.53 13.96
C MET A 1 -13.61 25.90 12.77
N GLU A 2 -14.52 26.61 12.09
CA GLU A 2 -15.21 26.16 10.86
C GLU A 2 -14.25 25.61 9.79
N THR A 3 -13.17 26.33 9.48
CA THR A 3 -12.16 25.90 8.50
C THR A 3 -11.51 24.56 8.83
N LEU A 4 -11.26 24.27 10.13
CA LEU A 4 -10.71 22.98 10.56
C LEU A 4 -11.75 21.85 10.43
N LYS A 5 -13.03 22.13 10.73
CA LYS A 5 -14.12 21.17 10.52
C LYS A 5 -14.24 20.80 9.03
N LEU A 6 -14.14 21.79 8.14
CA LEU A 6 -14.15 21.58 6.68
C LEU A 6 -12.93 20.81 6.19
N LYS A 7 -11.72 21.18 6.65
CA LYS A 7 -10.46 20.49 6.34
C LYS A 7 -10.54 19.01 6.72
N ARG A 8 -10.93 18.71 7.97
CA ARG A 8 -11.14 17.34 8.46
C ARG A 8 -12.14 16.56 7.60
N LYS A 9 -13.27 17.19 7.21
CA LYS A 9 -14.28 16.54 6.35
C LYS A 9 -13.70 16.21 4.97
N ALA A 10 -12.94 17.12 4.37
CA ALA A 10 -12.28 16.89 3.09
C ALA A 10 -11.25 15.76 3.19
N GLU A 11 -10.38 15.77 4.21
CA GLU A 11 -9.36 14.74 4.46
C GLU A 11 -9.99 13.36 4.68
N ARG A 12 -11.08 13.25 5.45
CA ARG A 12 -11.86 12.00 5.61
C ARG A 12 -12.40 11.49 4.28
N SER A 13 -12.92 12.39 3.46
CA SER A 13 -13.47 12.05 2.14
C SER A 13 -12.37 11.60 1.19
N HIS A 14 -11.19 12.23 1.25
CA HIS A 14 -10.01 11.82 0.50
C HIS A 14 -9.51 10.44 0.96
N LEU A 15 -9.48 10.19 2.27
CA LEU A 15 -9.03 8.93 2.83
C LEU A 15 -9.97 7.81 2.39
N THR A 16 -11.27 8.03 2.49
CA THR A 16 -12.28 7.04 2.06
C THR A 16 -12.14 6.70 0.58
N ARG A 17 -11.96 7.72 -0.30
CA ARG A 17 -11.73 7.47 -1.73
C ARG A 17 -10.44 6.70 -1.97
N LEU A 18 -9.34 7.10 -1.34
CA LEU A 18 -8.05 6.42 -1.47
C LEU A 18 -8.11 4.97 -1.01
N LEU A 19 -8.79 4.68 0.11
CA LEU A 19 -8.98 3.32 0.60
C LEU A 19 -9.73 2.47 -0.43
N ASN A 20 -10.80 3.00 -1.03
CA ASN A 20 -11.56 2.30 -2.06
C ASN A 20 -10.72 2.09 -3.33
N ASP A 21 -9.94 3.09 -3.76
CA ASP A 21 -9.05 2.99 -4.91
C ASP A 21 -7.99 1.90 -4.69
N ILE A 22 -7.45 1.81 -3.47
CA ILE A 22 -6.50 0.76 -3.08
C ILE A 22 -7.16 -0.62 -3.10
N GLU A 23 -8.36 -0.76 -2.54
CA GLU A 23 -9.07 -2.04 -2.54
C GLU A 23 -9.42 -2.50 -3.95
N ALA A 24 -9.86 -1.58 -4.81
CA ALA A 24 -10.08 -1.86 -6.22
C ALA A 24 -8.78 -2.30 -6.92
N ALA A 25 -7.68 -1.56 -6.73
CA ALA A 25 -6.40 -1.90 -7.32
C ALA A 25 -5.87 -3.26 -6.84
N LEU A 26 -5.99 -3.57 -5.55
CA LEU A 26 -5.57 -4.85 -4.97
C LEU A 26 -6.40 -6.03 -5.47
N ALA A 27 -7.64 -5.80 -5.93
CA ALA A 27 -8.47 -6.84 -6.54
C ALA A 27 -8.07 -7.16 -7.99
N HIS A 28 -7.27 -6.30 -8.64
CA HIS A 28 -6.81 -6.51 -10.01
C HIS A 28 -5.41 -7.12 -10.06
N GLU A 29 -5.23 -8.16 -10.89
CA GLU A 29 -3.92 -8.81 -11.08
C GLU A 29 -2.89 -7.90 -11.76
N SER A 30 -3.33 -6.88 -12.51
CA SER A 30 -2.48 -5.95 -13.26
C SER A 30 -1.88 -4.81 -12.42
N VAL A 31 -2.16 -4.77 -11.11
CA VAL A 31 -1.58 -3.73 -10.24
C VAL A 31 -0.06 -3.86 -10.19
N THR A 32 0.65 -2.75 -10.39
CA THR A 32 2.12 -2.77 -10.42
C THR A 32 2.73 -2.42 -9.07
N GLU A 33 3.98 -2.85 -8.84
CA GLU A 33 4.73 -2.49 -7.64
C GLU A 33 4.82 -0.96 -7.44
N VAL A 34 5.05 -0.22 -8.53
CA VAL A 34 5.10 1.26 -8.51
C VAL A 34 3.78 1.86 -8.04
N GLN A 35 2.64 1.35 -8.54
CA GLN A 35 1.32 1.81 -8.10
C GLN A 35 1.10 1.55 -6.61
N LEU A 36 1.49 0.39 -6.11
CA LEU A 36 1.39 0.04 -4.69
C LEU A 36 2.27 0.93 -3.80
N CYS A 37 3.48 1.27 -4.24
CA CYS A 37 4.36 2.21 -3.55
C CYS A 37 3.73 3.61 -3.47
N ILE A 38 3.21 4.13 -4.59
CA ILE A 38 2.50 5.42 -4.62
C ILE A 38 1.30 5.41 -3.68
N PHE A 39 0.51 4.32 -3.68
CA PHE A 39 -0.62 4.20 -2.76
C PHE A 39 -0.20 4.19 -1.29
N ASN A 40 0.89 3.50 -0.96
CA ASN A 40 1.40 3.44 0.41
C ASN A 40 1.89 4.82 0.88
N GLU A 41 2.62 5.56 0.05
CA GLU A 41 3.06 6.93 0.36
C GLU A 41 1.88 7.88 0.55
N ARG A 42 0.91 7.87 -0.38
CA ARG A 42 -0.29 8.72 -0.29
C ARG A 42 -1.14 8.39 0.94
N LEU A 43 -1.26 7.11 1.28
CA LEU A 43 -2.00 6.68 2.48
C LEU A 43 -1.31 7.17 3.75
N ASN A 44 0.01 7.05 3.84
CA ASN A 44 0.78 7.51 5.00
C ASN A 44 0.72 9.05 5.16
N GLN A 45 0.86 9.78 4.06
CA GLN A 45 0.77 11.24 4.06
C GLN A 45 -0.60 11.70 4.55
N LEU A 46 -1.67 11.19 3.92
CA LEU A 46 -3.03 11.60 4.24
C LEU A 46 -3.45 11.20 5.66
N HIS A 47 -2.99 10.05 6.14
CA HIS A 47 -3.21 9.62 7.52
C HIS A 47 -2.48 10.53 8.52
N THR A 48 -1.28 11.00 8.19
CA THR A 48 -0.52 11.96 9.00
C THR A 48 -1.21 13.32 9.05
N ASP A 49 -1.64 13.84 7.89
CA ASP A 49 -2.35 15.11 7.79
C ASP A 49 -3.66 15.09 8.59
N LEU A 50 -4.43 14.01 8.44
CA LEU A 50 -5.68 13.83 9.16
C LEU A 50 -5.44 13.76 10.68
N ARG A 51 -4.38 13.08 11.13
CA ARG A 51 -3.98 13.03 12.55
C ARG A 51 -3.62 14.42 13.09
N ALA A 52 -2.88 15.22 12.33
CA ALA A 52 -2.54 16.58 12.70
C ALA A 52 -3.81 17.45 12.82
N THR A 53 -4.68 17.40 11.81
CA THR A 53 -5.97 18.13 11.84
C THR A 53 -6.85 17.71 13.02
N TYR A 54 -6.85 16.43 13.41
CA TYR A 54 -7.54 15.98 14.62
C TYR A 54 -6.93 16.57 15.90
N SER A 55 -5.61 16.57 16.01
CA SER A 55 -4.91 17.17 17.15
C SER A 55 -5.26 18.64 17.31
N ASP A 56 -5.39 19.37 16.21
CA ASP A 56 -5.72 20.80 16.21
C ASP A 56 -7.19 21.06 16.56
N ILE A 57 -8.10 20.16 16.16
CA ILE A 57 -9.54 20.38 16.33
C ILE A 57 -10.09 19.89 17.67
N VAL A 58 -9.52 18.81 18.23
CA VAL A 58 -10.02 18.17 19.47
C VAL A 58 -10.14 19.15 20.64
N PRO A 59 -9.16 20.04 20.92
CA PRO A 59 -9.26 21.01 22.02
C PRO A 59 -10.39 22.03 21.85
N LEU A 60 -10.92 22.18 20.63
CA LEU A 60 -11.95 23.15 20.28
C LEU A 60 -13.36 22.55 20.31
N LEU A 61 -13.49 21.22 20.41
CA LEU A 61 -14.79 20.54 20.38
C LEU A 61 -15.47 20.57 21.76
N SER A 62 -16.80 20.62 21.76
CA SER A 62 -17.57 20.30 22.96
C SER A 62 -17.38 18.82 23.35
N THR A 63 -17.63 18.46 24.62
CA THR A 63 -17.47 17.09 25.12
C THR A 63 -18.27 16.07 24.30
N THR A 64 -19.49 16.41 23.90
CA THR A 64 -20.34 15.55 23.07
C THR A 64 -19.78 15.37 21.65
N GLU A 65 -19.31 16.45 21.03
CA GLU A 65 -18.65 16.37 19.73
C GLU A 65 -17.34 15.58 19.80
N ALA A 66 -16.56 15.76 20.86
CA ALA A 66 -15.29 15.07 21.06
C ALA A 66 -15.48 13.55 21.17
N GLY A 67 -16.51 13.07 21.86
CA GLY A 67 -16.83 11.64 21.94
C GLY A 67 -17.13 11.01 20.58
N THR A 68 -18.04 11.63 19.81
CA THR A 68 -18.36 11.16 18.45
C THR A 68 -17.14 11.20 17.53
N GLU A 69 -16.30 12.22 17.69
CA GLU A 69 -15.10 12.37 16.87
C GLU A 69 -14.00 11.38 17.23
N PHE A 70 -13.87 11.00 18.50
CA PHE A 70 -12.96 9.95 18.94
C PHE A 70 -13.28 8.60 18.29
N GLU A 71 -14.55 8.17 18.30
CA GLU A 71 -14.97 6.93 17.64
C GLU A 71 -14.61 6.91 16.15
N ARG A 72 -14.85 8.04 15.46
CA ARG A 72 -14.48 8.17 14.04
C ARG A 72 -12.97 8.12 13.83
N VAL A 73 -12.18 8.74 14.70
CA VAL A 73 -10.70 8.70 14.62
C VAL A 73 -10.21 7.25 14.70
N VAL A 74 -10.77 6.47 15.63
CA VAL A 74 -10.43 5.05 15.79
C VAL A 74 -10.75 4.27 14.52
N ASP A 75 -11.97 4.39 13.98
CA ASP A 75 -12.38 3.69 12.75
C ASP A 75 -11.47 4.01 11.55
N TYR A 76 -11.21 5.30 11.29
CA TYR A 76 -10.35 5.70 10.17
C TYR A 76 -8.90 5.21 10.33
N ASN A 77 -8.38 5.19 11.56
CA ASN A 77 -7.03 4.71 11.84
C ASN A 77 -6.92 3.20 11.62
N ASP A 78 -7.90 2.43 12.08
CA ASP A 78 -7.92 0.98 11.90
C ASP A 78 -8.04 0.60 10.42
N ARG A 79 -8.91 1.29 9.67
CA ARG A 79 -9.02 1.10 8.21
C ARG A 79 -7.74 1.45 7.47
N ALA A 80 -7.07 2.55 7.84
CA ALA A 80 -5.79 2.94 7.25
C ALA A 80 -4.69 1.91 7.55
N LYS A 81 -4.59 1.44 8.80
CA LYS A 81 -3.62 0.40 9.21
C LYS A 81 -3.86 -0.93 8.52
N ALA A 82 -5.11 -1.38 8.43
CA ALA A 82 -5.48 -2.60 7.73
C ALA A 82 -5.07 -2.53 6.25
N THR A 83 -5.36 -1.40 5.61
CA THR A 83 -5.03 -1.18 4.19
C THR A 83 -3.52 -1.08 3.95
N SER A 84 -2.78 -0.39 4.84
CA SER A 84 -1.32 -0.36 4.79
C SER A 84 -0.72 -1.76 4.96
N THR A 85 -1.29 -2.59 5.82
CA THR A 85 -0.88 -3.99 5.98
C THR A 85 -1.10 -4.80 4.71
N LYS A 86 -2.27 -4.65 4.07
CA LYS A 86 -2.57 -5.30 2.77
C LYS A 86 -1.57 -4.87 1.69
N LEU A 87 -1.28 -3.58 1.58
CA LEU A 87 -0.30 -3.03 0.62
C LEU A 87 1.10 -3.62 0.84
N LYS A 88 1.59 -3.59 2.09
CA LYS A 88 2.90 -4.15 2.45
C LYS A 88 3.00 -5.64 2.18
N HIS A 89 1.92 -6.38 2.42
CA HIS A 89 1.86 -7.81 2.07
C HIS A 89 1.97 -8.01 0.56
N ARG A 90 1.22 -7.25 -0.25
CA ARG A 90 1.27 -7.37 -1.70
C ARG A 90 2.63 -6.98 -2.28
N LEU A 91 3.26 -5.92 -1.76
CA LEU A 91 4.61 -5.52 -2.14
C LEU A 91 5.65 -6.61 -1.85
N ARG A 92 5.57 -7.29 -0.69
CA ARG A 92 6.45 -8.43 -0.38
C ARG A 92 6.27 -9.58 -1.37
N GLN A 93 5.03 -9.89 -1.78
CA GLN A 93 4.78 -10.91 -2.79
C GLN A 93 5.44 -10.58 -4.14
N PHE A 94 5.46 -9.31 -4.54
CA PHE A 94 6.19 -8.89 -5.75
C PHE A 94 7.69 -9.15 -5.60
N GLN A 95 8.29 -8.76 -4.48
CA GLN A 95 9.72 -8.96 -4.21
C GLN A 95 10.10 -10.45 -4.17
N GLU A 96 9.27 -11.29 -3.54
CA GLU A 96 9.47 -12.74 -3.49
C GLU A 96 9.35 -13.39 -4.89
N SER A 97 8.37 -12.95 -5.70
CA SER A 97 8.20 -13.46 -7.06
C SER A 97 9.37 -13.12 -7.99
N GLN A 98 9.97 -11.94 -7.84
CA GLN A 98 11.15 -11.52 -8.61
C GLN A 98 12.40 -12.30 -8.16
N ASN A 99 12.55 -12.57 -6.87
CA ASN A 99 13.68 -13.33 -6.34
C ASN A 99 13.65 -14.82 -6.74
N HIS A 100 12.47 -15.40 -6.96
CA HIS A 100 12.31 -16.78 -7.45
C HIS A 100 12.42 -16.93 -8.97
N ALA A 101 12.44 -15.84 -9.73
CA ALA A 101 12.55 -15.85 -11.20
C ALA A 101 14.00 -15.89 -11.72
N LEU A 102 14.97 -16.39 -10.93
CA LEU A 102 16.30 -16.72 -11.43
C LEU A 102 16.19 -17.97 -12.31
N PRO A 103 16.67 -17.95 -13.57
CA PRO A 103 16.74 -19.17 -14.35
C PRO A 103 17.79 -20.06 -13.71
N THR A 104 17.35 -21.19 -13.15
CA THR A 104 18.22 -22.36 -13.02
C THR A 104 18.50 -22.83 -14.44
N THR A 105 19.46 -22.18 -15.12
CA THR A 105 20.07 -22.76 -16.30
C THR A 105 20.79 -24.01 -15.83
N PRO A 106 20.43 -25.22 -16.28
CA PRO A 106 21.33 -26.34 -16.14
C PRO A 106 22.44 -26.07 -17.15
N THR A 107 23.58 -25.54 -16.68
CA THR A 107 24.80 -25.54 -17.47
C THR A 107 25.24 -27.00 -17.56
N ASP A 108 24.72 -27.73 -18.55
CA ASP A 108 25.13 -29.09 -18.84
C ASP A 108 26.58 -29.06 -19.38
N PRO A 109 27.58 -29.58 -18.66
CA PRO A 109 28.97 -29.53 -19.11
C PRO A 109 29.31 -30.66 -20.10
N TYR A 110 28.33 -31.46 -20.53
CA TYR A 110 28.56 -32.69 -21.28
C TYR A 110 28.07 -32.63 -22.73
N ASN A 111 28.55 -31.67 -23.53
CA ASN A 111 28.40 -31.77 -24.99
C ASN A 111 29.58 -31.24 -25.79
N ALA A 112 30.79 -31.53 -25.32
CA ALA A 112 32.03 -31.35 -26.09
C ALA A 112 32.80 -32.68 -26.16
N ARG A 113 32.19 -33.71 -26.78
CA ARG A 113 32.93 -34.92 -27.18
C ARG A 113 32.63 -35.31 -28.62
N THR A 114 33.64 -35.01 -29.44
CA THR A 114 34.19 -35.88 -30.51
C THR A 114 33.29 -36.23 -31.68
N SER A 115 33.35 -35.38 -32.72
CA SER A 115 33.23 -35.82 -34.11
C SER A 115 34.62 -35.75 -34.77
N LEU A 116 35.37 -36.86 -34.70
CA LEU A 116 36.49 -37.13 -35.60
C LEU A 116 35.96 -38.03 -36.73
N PRO A 117 36.14 -37.67 -38.02
CA PRO A 117 35.84 -38.59 -39.10
C PRO A 117 36.96 -39.63 -39.24
N SER A 118 36.58 -40.91 -39.13
CA SER A 118 37.41 -42.07 -39.42
C SER A 118 37.82 -42.10 -40.89
N SER A 119 39.12 -42.24 -41.14
CA SER A 119 39.66 -42.57 -42.47
C SER A 119 39.55 -44.07 -42.73
N PHE A 120 39.05 -44.46 -43.90
CA PHE A 120 39.46 -45.63 -44.68
C PHE A 120 39.09 -45.40 -46.16
#